data_AF-A0A2G8SV92-F1
#
_entry.id   AF-A0A2G8SV92-F1
#
_cell.length_a   1.000
_cell.length_b   1.000
_cell.length_c   1.000
_cell.angle_alpha   90.00
_cell.angle_beta   90.00
_cell.angle_gamma   90.00
#
_symmetry.space_group_name_H-M   'P 1'
#
loop_
_entity.id
_entity.type
_entity.pdbx_description
1 polymer ?
#
loop_
_entity_poly.entity_id
_entity_poly.type
_entity_poly.pdbx_seq_one_letter_code
_entity_poly.pdbx_strand_id
1 'polypeptide(L)'
;MSQEFSLDQATREWIQHEIADVFTRLRPPTTGRKHAAPRLAPPEYFDGISPDFEQWKSDVQVYVAGLDKDAAISAVLGLIRGTNVNRWKRNLTQDKFVANGNSWNYTDIAAFWAELTTKFRPINYVNDAIIALDQIHMGSRRAEDFIDKW
;
A
#
# COMPACT_ATOMS: atom_id res chain seq x y z
N MET A 1 -21.28 42.51 38.14
CA MET A 1 -22.33 41.48 38.25
C MET A 1 -22.18 40.56 37.06
N SER A 2 -21.55 39.39 37.25
CA SER A 2 -21.34 38.41 36.18
C SER A 2 -22.54 37.48 36.17
N GLN A 3 -23.36 37.58 35.13
CA GLN A 3 -24.56 36.78 34.96
C GLN A 3 -24.12 35.37 34.55
N GLU A 4 -24.16 34.42 35.47
CA GLU A 4 -23.96 33.00 35.15
C GLU A 4 -25.11 32.55 34.24
N PHE A 5 -24.83 32.38 32.95
CA PHE A 5 -25.74 31.74 32.01
C PHE A 5 -25.84 30.25 32.36
N SER A 6 -26.67 29.91 33.34
CA SER A 6 -27.05 28.54 33.61
C SER A 6 -28.00 28.09 32.51
N LEU A 7 -27.50 27.27 31.57
CA LEU A 7 -28.34 26.54 30.61
C LEU A 7 -29.47 25.83 31.38
N ASP A 8 -30.71 25.98 30.92
CA ASP A 8 -31.86 25.30 31.49
C ASP A 8 -31.73 23.79 31.31
N GLN A 9 -32.44 23.04 32.16
CA GLN A 9 -32.27 21.60 32.26
C GLN A 9 -32.65 20.86 30.97
N ALA A 10 -33.68 21.32 30.25
CA ALA A 10 -34.08 20.72 28.99
C ALA A 10 -33.01 20.91 27.91
N THR A 11 -32.39 22.09 27.85
CA THR A 11 -31.26 22.35 26.95
C THR A 11 -30.04 21.48 27.28
N ARG A 12 -29.75 21.24 28.56
CA ARG A 12 -28.66 20.34 28.97
C ARG A 12 -28.90 18.90 28.55
N GLU A 13 -30.12 18.41 28.75
CA GLU A 13 -30.51 17.04 28.38
C GLU A 13 -30.49 16.85 26.86
N TRP A 14 -30.94 17.84 26.10
CA TRP A 14 -30.87 17.82 24.64
C TRP A 14 -29.42 17.80 24.12
N ILE A 15 -28.53 18.63 24.68
CA ILE A 15 -27.10 18.63 24.32
C ILE A 15 -26.45 17.30 24.66
N GLN A 16 -26.76 16.71 25.82
CA GLN A 16 -26.24 15.39 26.21
C GLN A 16 -26.72 14.28 25.29
N HIS A 17 -27.99 14.34 24.86
CA HIS A 17 -28.54 13.39 23.90
C HIS A 17 -27.85 13.52 22.53
N GLU A 18 -27.66 14.72 22.01
CA GLU A 18 -26.96 14.93 20.73
C GLU A 18 -25.48 14.55 20.80
N ILE A 19 -24.80 14.83 21.91
CA ILE A 19 -23.41 14.37 22.12
C ILE A 19 -23.38 12.84 22.12
N ALA A 20 -24.30 12.18 22.82
CA ALA A 20 -24.37 10.73 22.86
C ALA A 20 -24.62 10.13 21.46
N ASP A 21 -25.51 10.73 20.67
CA ASP A 21 -25.83 10.27 19.31
C ASP A 21 -24.67 10.50 18.32
N VAL A 22 -23.95 11.61 18.47
CA VAL A 22 -22.71 11.85 17.70
C VAL A 22 -21.64 10.84 18.09
N PHE A 23 -21.48 10.51 19.37
CA PHE A 23 -20.51 9.50 19.81
C PHE A 23 -20.87 8.08 19.36
N THR A 24 -22.15 7.72 19.27
CA THR A 24 -22.58 6.43 18.69
C THR A 24 -22.36 6.39 17.19
N ARG A 25 -22.59 7.48 16.47
CA ARG A 25 -22.33 7.58 15.00
C ARG A 25 -20.84 7.61 14.66
N LEU A 26 -20.01 8.21 15.53
CA LEU A 26 -18.55 8.26 15.37
C LEU A 26 -17.84 7.03 15.95
N ARG A 27 -18.56 6.13 16.63
CA ARG A 27 -17.99 4.87 17.08
C ARG A 27 -17.72 4.01 15.83
N PRO A 28 -16.45 3.69 15.51
CA PRO A 28 -16.18 2.73 14.45
C PRO A 28 -16.88 1.42 14.82
N PRO A 29 -17.48 0.71 13.86
CA PRO A 29 -18.20 -0.52 14.15
C PRO A 29 -17.26 -1.49 14.87
N THR A 30 -17.56 -1.76 16.15
CA THR A 30 -16.97 -2.86 16.94
C THR A 30 -17.48 -4.21 16.44
N THR A 31 -17.48 -4.42 15.13
CA THR A 31 -17.18 -5.75 14.61
C THR A 31 -15.68 -5.85 14.66
N GLY A 32 -15.15 -6.53 15.68
CA GLY A 32 -13.79 -7.02 15.63
C GLY A 32 -13.65 -7.87 14.37
N ARG A 33 -13.22 -7.26 13.26
CA ARG A 33 -12.63 -8.00 12.15
C ARG A 33 -11.44 -8.69 12.80
N LYS A 34 -11.60 -9.98 13.06
CA LYS A 34 -10.47 -10.85 13.35
C LYS A 34 -9.62 -10.84 12.09
N HIS A 35 -8.75 -9.84 11.98
CA HIS A 35 -7.69 -9.84 11.00
C HIS A 35 -6.90 -11.11 11.30
N ALA A 36 -6.95 -12.08 10.38
CA ALA A 36 -6.14 -13.27 10.50
C ALA A 36 -4.69 -12.81 10.63
N ALA A 37 -4.00 -13.25 11.68
CA ALA A 37 -2.60 -12.93 11.85
C ALA A 37 -1.82 -13.42 10.59
N PRO A 38 -0.85 -12.64 10.09
CA PRO A 38 -0.01 -13.05 8.98
C PRO A 38 0.60 -14.44 9.24
N ARG A 39 0.60 -15.31 8.24
CA ARG A 39 1.02 -16.72 8.39
C ARG A 39 2.52 -16.90 8.63
N LEU A 40 3.33 -15.85 8.47
CA LEU A 40 4.80 -15.88 8.53
C LEU A 40 5.35 -14.66 9.27
N ALA A 41 6.63 -14.73 9.66
CA ALA A 41 7.36 -13.58 10.19
C ALA A 41 7.39 -12.43 9.16
N PRO A 42 7.41 -11.15 9.60
CA PRO A 42 7.46 -10.01 8.69
C PRO A 42 8.70 -10.10 7.78
N PRO A 43 8.53 -10.00 6.45
CA PRO A 43 9.63 -9.91 5.51
C PRO A 43 10.52 -8.68 5.78
N GLU A 44 11.71 -8.69 5.21
CA GLU A 44 12.63 -7.56 5.32
C GLU A 44 12.05 -6.27 4.70
N TYR A 45 12.50 -5.12 5.19
CA TYR A 45 12.07 -3.83 4.64
C TYR A 45 12.66 -3.62 3.25
N PHE A 46 11.84 -3.14 2.32
CA PHE A 46 12.31 -2.73 1.00
C PHE A 46 12.55 -1.22 0.96
N ASP A 47 13.75 -0.83 0.53
CA ASP A 47 14.25 0.55 0.53
C ASP A 47 13.89 1.35 -0.74
N GLY A 48 13.31 0.67 -1.74
CA GLY A 48 12.96 1.26 -3.03
C GLY A 48 14.07 1.19 -4.09
N ILE A 49 15.23 0.57 -3.79
CA ILE A 49 16.41 0.55 -4.65
C ILE A 49 16.98 -0.88 -4.81
N SER A 50 16.64 -1.81 -3.90
CA SER A 50 17.17 -3.17 -3.93
C SER A 50 16.92 -3.90 -5.27
N PRO A 51 17.94 -4.60 -5.83
CA PRO A 51 17.81 -5.40 -7.04
C PRO A 51 16.87 -6.60 -6.86
N ASP A 52 16.56 -7.00 -5.63
CA ASP A 52 15.78 -8.20 -5.33
C ASP A 52 14.28 -7.92 -5.17
N PHE A 53 13.73 -6.89 -5.85
CA PHE A 53 12.33 -6.50 -5.76
C PHE A 53 11.35 -7.67 -5.99
N GLU A 54 11.63 -8.56 -6.95
CA GLU A 54 10.77 -9.70 -7.24
C GLU A 54 10.78 -10.75 -6.13
N GLN A 55 11.96 -11.02 -5.55
CA GLN A 55 12.08 -11.94 -4.41
C GLN A 55 11.35 -11.38 -3.20
N TRP A 56 11.62 -10.11 -2.87
CA TRP A 56 10.93 -9.41 -1.79
C TRP A 56 9.40 -9.41 -1.99
N LYS A 57 8.93 -9.11 -3.20
CA LYS A 57 7.51 -9.10 -3.54
C LYS A 57 6.88 -10.48 -3.32
N SER A 58 7.55 -11.54 -3.74
CA SER A 58 7.07 -12.92 -3.52
C SER A 58 6.89 -13.21 -2.04
N ASP A 59 7.88 -12.89 -1.20
CA ASP A 59 7.82 -13.15 0.23
C ASP A 59 6.70 -12.34 0.92
N VAL A 60 6.52 -11.09 0.51
CA VAL A 60 5.44 -10.23 1.01
C VAL A 60 4.07 -10.72 0.56
N GLN A 61 3.91 -11.22 -0.66
CA GLN A 61 2.65 -11.79 -1.14
C GLN A 61 2.22 -12.99 -0.30
N VAL A 62 3.16 -13.84 0.14
CA VAL A 62 2.86 -14.94 1.07
C VAL A 62 2.55 -14.41 2.46
N TYR A 63 3.27 -13.40 2.94
CA TYR A 63 3.03 -12.79 4.26
C TYR A 63 1.62 -12.21 4.40
N VAL A 64 1.13 -11.49 3.38
CA VAL A 64 -0.21 -10.89 3.39
C VAL A 64 -1.31 -11.86 2.92
N ALA A 65 -0.96 -13.12 2.60
CA ALA A 65 -1.91 -14.11 2.13
C ALA A 65 -2.96 -14.42 3.22
N GLY A 66 -4.21 -14.04 2.95
CA GLY A 66 -5.34 -14.20 3.87
C GLY A 66 -5.79 -12.91 4.56
N LEU A 67 -5.10 -11.79 4.34
CA LEU A 67 -5.58 -10.46 4.72
C LEU A 67 -6.63 -9.98 3.70
N ASP A 68 -7.58 -9.15 4.17
CA ASP A 68 -8.43 -8.39 3.27
C ASP A 68 -7.60 -7.37 2.49
N LYS A 69 -8.12 -6.93 1.32
CA LYS A 69 -7.43 -6.02 0.40
C LYS A 69 -6.82 -4.80 1.11
N ASP A 70 -7.58 -4.14 1.98
CA ASP A 70 -7.16 -2.88 2.60
C ASP A 70 -6.12 -3.12 3.70
N ALA A 71 -6.28 -4.18 4.49
CA ALA A 71 -5.29 -4.62 5.46
C ALA A 71 -3.98 -5.04 4.77
N ALA A 72 -4.07 -5.78 3.66
CA ALA A 72 -2.92 -6.22 2.89
C ALA A 72 -2.15 -5.02 2.31
N ILE A 73 -2.82 -4.07 1.66
CA ILE A 73 -2.18 -2.85 1.13
C ILE A 73 -1.48 -2.08 2.25
N SER A 74 -2.17 -1.88 3.38
CA SER A 74 -1.59 -1.16 4.52
C SER A 74 -0.37 -1.88 5.10
N ALA A 75 -0.39 -3.21 5.17
CA ALA A 75 0.75 -4.03 5.59
C ALA A 75 1.94 -3.88 4.63
N VAL A 76 1.72 -4.00 3.32
CA VAL A 76 2.77 -3.82 2.31
C VAL A 76 3.39 -2.43 2.40
N LEU A 77 2.57 -1.39 2.54
CA LEU A 77 3.05 -0.02 2.72
C LEU A 77 3.88 0.15 4.00
N GLY A 78 3.63 -0.63 5.05
CA GLY A 78 4.45 -0.65 6.26
C GLY A 78 5.85 -1.26 6.07
N LEU A 79 5.97 -2.19 5.10
CA LEU A 79 7.20 -2.93 4.78
C LEU A 79 8.09 -2.24 3.75
N ILE A 80 7.62 -1.16 3.13
CA ILE A 80 8.44 -0.32 2.24
C ILE A 80 8.79 1.01 2.92
N ARG A 81 10.07 1.39 2.86
CA ARG A 81 10.62 2.59 3.51
C ARG A 81 11.71 3.20 2.63
N GLY A 82 12.13 4.42 2.92
CA GLY A 82 13.19 5.12 2.17
C GLY A 82 12.72 6.46 1.60
N THR A 83 13.66 7.31 1.21
CA THR A 83 13.36 8.70 0.81
C THR A 83 12.42 8.78 -0.40
N ASN A 84 12.70 8.00 -1.44
CA ASN A 84 11.88 7.95 -2.65
C ASN A 84 10.53 7.25 -2.40
N VAL A 85 10.55 6.18 -1.61
CA VAL A 85 9.35 5.44 -1.19
C VAL A 85 8.40 6.33 -0.39
N ASN A 86 8.90 7.08 0.59
CA ASN A 86 8.09 7.93 1.45
C ASN A 86 7.40 9.06 0.66
N ARG A 87 8.10 9.64 -0.34
CA ARG A 87 7.49 10.62 -1.24
C ARG A 87 6.37 10.00 -2.06
N TRP A 88 6.59 8.82 -2.63
CA TRP A 88 5.56 8.11 -3.39
C TRP A 88 4.36 7.74 -2.51
N LYS A 89 4.58 7.19 -1.32
CA LYS A 89 3.51 6.85 -0.35
C LYS A 89 2.63 8.04 -0.02
N ARG A 90 3.23 9.22 0.18
CA ARG A 90 2.45 10.43 0.49
C ARG A 90 1.47 10.77 -0.63
N ASN A 91 1.93 10.71 -1.88
CA ASN A 91 1.10 10.97 -3.05
C ASN A 91 0.04 9.87 -3.22
N LEU A 92 0.44 8.60 -3.01
CA LEU A 92 -0.46 7.45 -3.06
C LEU A 92 -1.60 7.58 -2.05
N THR A 93 -1.29 7.94 -0.80
CA THR A 93 -2.30 8.14 0.23
C THR A 93 -3.25 9.28 -0.15
N GLN A 94 -2.74 10.39 -0.70
CA GLN A 94 -3.60 11.49 -1.13
C GLN A 94 -4.54 11.11 -2.28
N ASP A 95 -4.07 10.31 -3.24
CA ASP A 95 -4.84 9.94 -4.43
C ASP A 95 -5.78 8.74 -4.20
N LYS A 96 -5.34 7.77 -3.39
CA LYS A 96 -6.01 6.45 -3.28
C LYS A 96 -6.61 6.15 -1.92
N PHE A 97 -6.23 6.83 -0.84
CA PHE A 97 -6.77 6.51 0.48
C PHE A 97 -8.07 7.27 0.76
N VAL A 98 -9.14 6.52 1.01
CA VAL A 98 -10.46 7.07 1.36
C VAL A 98 -10.60 7.05 2.89
N ALA A 99 -10.30 8.18 3.53
CA ALA A 99 -10.26 8.29 5.00
C ALA A 99 -11.57 7.87 5.68
N ASN A 100 -12.72 8.27 5.15
CA ASN A 100 -14.04 7.96 5.73
C ASN A 100 -14.39 6.47 5.66
N GLY A 101 -13.79 5.73 4.71
CA GLY A 101 -14.00 4.29 4.55
C GLY A 101 -12.86 3.44 5.13
N ASN A 102 -11.78 4.07 5.63
CA ASN A 102 -10.51 3.42 5.97
C ASN A 102 -10.10 2.37 4.92
N SER A 103 -10.20 2.76 3.64
CA SER A 103 -10.07 1.85 2.51
C SER A 103 -9.23 2.47 1.40
N TRP A 104 -8.59 1.63 0.62
CA TRP A 104 -7.82 2.00 -0.55
C TRP A 104 -8.68 1.86 -1.80
N ASN A 105 -8.67 2.90 -2.64
CA ASN A 105 -9.36 2.97 -3.92
C ASN A 105 -8.62 2.17 -5.00
N TYR A 106 -8.53 0.86 -4.77
CA TYR A 106 -8.12 -0.16 -5.73
C TYR A 106 -9.24 -1.17 -5.92
N THR A 107 -9.40 -1.64 -7.15
CA THR A 107 -10.35 -2.72 -7.50
C THR A 107 -10.04 -3.99 -6.72
N ASP A 108 -8.76 -4.37 -6.64
CA ASP A 108 -8.27 -5.52 -5.90
C ASP A 108 -6.81 -5.30 -5.48
N ILE A 109 -6.23 -6.28 -4.78
CA ILE A 109 -4.82 -6.22 -4.36
C ILE A 109 -3.87 -6.35 -5.56
N ALA A 110 -4.29 -6.98 -6.67
CA ALA A 110 -3.46 -7.16 -7.85
C ALA A 110 -3.20 -5.82 -8.57
N ALA A 111 -4.20 -4.94 -8.62
CA ALA A 111 -4.07 -3.58 -9.14
C ALA A 111 -3.04 -2.76 -8.34
N PHE A 112 -3.05 -2.89 -7.01
CA PHE A 112 -2.02 -2.27 -6.16
C PHE A 112 -0.63 -2.84 -6.44
N TRP A 113 -0.49 -4.16 -6.55
CA TRP A 113 0.80 -4.79 -6.87
C TRP A 113 1.33 -4.38 -8.24
N ALA A 114 0.45 -4.18 -9.22
CA ALA A 114 0.83 -3.69 -10.54
C ALA A 114 1.41 -2.27 -10.45
N GLU A 115 0.73 -1.35 -9.77
CA GLU A 115 1.23 0.03 -9.57
C GLU A 115 2.57 0.05 -8.81
N LEU A 116 2.68 -0.73 -7.73
CA LEU A 116 3.92 -0.86 -6.96
C LEU A 116 5.07 -1.39 -7.84
N THR A 117 4.79 -2.40 -8.66
CA THR A 117 5.76 -2.99 -9.60
C THR A 117 6.17 -1.95 -10.64
N THR A 118 5.24 -1.24 -11.26
CA THR A 118 5.56 -0.15 -12.20
C THR A 118 6.43 0.93 -11.54
N LYS A 119 6.23 1.21 -10.25
CA LYS A 119 6.99 2.25 -9.56
C LYS A 119 8.42 1.86 -9.20
N PHE A 120 8.62 0.61 -8.75
CA PHE A 120 9.88 0.19 -8.13
C PHE A 120 10.64 -0.92 -8.87
N ARG A 121 10.02 -1.59 -9.86
CA ARG A 121 10.72 -2.47 -10.78
C ARG A 121 11.71 -1.75 -11.73
N PRO A 122 11.49 -0.50 -12.20
CA PRO A 122 12.38 0.11 -13.18
C PRO A 122 13.61 0.76 -12.52
N ILE A 123 14.43 -0.08 -11.90
CA ILE A 123 15.87 0.18 -11.65
C ILE A 123 16.71 -0.98 -12.22
N ASN A 124 16.13 -2.18 -12.40
CA ASN A 124 16.85 -3.35 -12.92
C ASN A 124 16.92 -3.47 -14.45
N TYR A 125 16.11 -2.73 -15.22
CA TYR A 125 16.15 -2.87 -16.68
C TYR A 125 17.52 -2.53 -17.28
N VAL A 126 18.35 -1.69 -16.67
CA VAL A 126 19.69 -1.42 -17.22
C VAL A 126 20.62 -2.60 -17.00
N ASN A 127 20.73 -3.14 -15.79
CA ASN A 127 21.61 -4.29 -15.55
C ASN A 127 21.07 -5.58 -16.16
N ASP A 128 19.76 -5.83 -16.12
CA ASP A 128 19.15 -6.98 -16.78
C ASP A 128 19.22 -6.86 -18.30
N ALA A 129 19.06 -5.65 -18.88
CA ALA A 129 19.28 -5.46 -20.31
C ALA A 129 20.77 -5.56 -20.66
N ILE A 130 21.69 -5.11 -19.81
CA ILE A 130 23.13 -5.31 -20.02
C ILE A 130 23.46 -6.80 -19.99
N ILE A 131 22.95 -7.57 -19.02
CA ILE A 131 23.15 -9.02 -18.94
C ILE A 131 22.49 -9.71 -20.14
N ALA A 132 21.29 -9.30 -20.55
CA ALA A 132 20.62 -9.84 -21.73
C ALA A 132 21.41 -9.53 -23.02
N LEU A 133 21.90 -8.29 -23.18
CA LEU A 133 22.77 -7.88 -24.29
C LEU A 133 24.10 -8.63 -24.28
N ASP A 134 24.69 -8.83 -23.10
CA ASP A 134 25.93 -9.60 -22.93
C ASP A 134 25.72 -11.08 -23.22
N GLN A 135 24.50 -11.62 -23.10
CA GLN A 135 24.17 -12.99 -23.52
C GLN A 135 23.87 -13.10 -25.02
N ILE A 136 23.55 -11.99 -25.69
CA ILE A 136 23.24 -11.93 -27.12
C ILE A 136 24.54 -11.95 -27.94
N HIS A 137 24.98 -13.15 -28.31
CA HIS A 137 26.14 -13.36 -29.16
C HIS A 137 25.75 -13.85 -30.55
N MET A 138 26.30 -13.21 -31.58
CA MET A 138 26.13 -13.60 -32.97
C MET A 138 26.57 -15.06 -33.21
N GLY A 139 27.63 -15.51 -32.54
CA GLY A 139 28.16 -16.87 -32.71
C GLY A 139 28.56 -17.13 -34.17
N SER A 140 28.22 -18.29 -34.71
CA SER A 140 28.45 -18.67 -36.11
C SER A 140 27.30 -18.26 -37.07
N ARG A 141 26.36 -17.43 -36.63
CA ARG A 141 25.24 -16.94 -37.45
C ARG A 141 25.72 -15.83 -38.40
N ARG A 142 25.04 -15.67 -39.54
CA ARG A 142 25.25 -14.49 -40.41
C ARG A 142 24.70 -13.24 -39.73
N ALA A 143 25.36 -12.10 -39.95
CA ALA A 143 25.00 -10.84 -39.28
C ALA A 143 23.57 -10.39 -39.63
N GLU A 144 23.15 -10.62 -40.87
CA GLU A 144 21.82 -10.29 -41.40
C GLU A 144 20.71 -11.03 -40.61
N ASP A 145 20.86 -12.34 -40.40
CA ASP A 145 19.89 -13.18 -39.67
C ASP A 145 19.83 -12.89 -38.16
N PHE A 146 20.89 -12.29 -37.62
CA PHE A 146 20.99 -11.96 -36.20
C PHE A 146 20.28 -10.64 -35.88
N ILE A 147 20.37 -9.66 -36.78
CA ILE A 147 19.75 -8.33 -36.64
C ILE A 147 18.25 -8.40 -36.93
N ASP A 148 17.78 -9.22 -37.87
CA ASP A 148 16.33 -9.31 -38.20
C ASP A 148 15.47 -9.97 -37.10
N LYS A 149 16.09 -10.62 -36.10
CA LYS A 149 15.39 -11.34 -35.03
C LYS A 149 15.24 -10.54 -33.73
N TRP A 150 15.77 -9.33 -33.65
CA TRP A 150 15.79 -8.47 -32.47
C TRP A 150 15.51 -7.02 -32.84
#